data_AF-A0AAU9X2U0-F1
#
_entry.id   AF-A0AAU9X2U0-F1
#
_cell.length_a   1.000
_cell.length_b   1.000
_cell.length_c   1.000
_cell.angle_alpha   90.00
_cell.angle_beta   90.00
_cell.angle_gamma   90.00
#
_symmetry.space_group_name_H-M   'P 1'
#
loop_
_entity.id
_entity.type
_entity.pdbx_description
1 polymer ?
#
loop_
_entity_poly.entity_id
_entity_poly.type
_entity_poly.pdbx_seq_one_letter_code
_entity_poly.pdbx_strand_id
1 'polypeptide(L)'
;MSPTLNMYKFFKQFGLTDSANTEVRKSHLYQVSSIYRASKDDTAPLTVEIQHSCLVARGHEWKICVQCRATLSHQERKTANSSDWREVTDVIPDAKVEQKHNDIVVTLPQLNKDIEIAAFGIPGTVDQKRMKMAIFGKKPTQGRDWKLKVYLIDDSTTAFENVCDKEESLGNNLLTTLAGLFVSNSNEEIRIEINPIEPGWKVKGNKVQTITAKDAWHSLENSKGFPHCQIIIEHVNKSKQAFFCGITASHGRDQANTELVAYFEHVGL
;
A
#
# COMPACT_ATOMS: atom_id res chain seq x y z
N MET A 1 -6.30 40.73 -14.53
CA MET A 1 -5.31 39.98 -15.33
C MET A 1 -4.20 39.55 -14.39
N SER A 2 -3.88 38.26 -14.50
CA SER A 2 -2.94 37.48 -13.69
C SER A 2 -1.47 37.95 -13.77
N PRO A 3 -0.61 37.42 -12.89
CA PRO A 3 0.45 38.14 -12.20
C PRO A 3 1.85 37.82 -12.72
N THR A 4 2.84 38.59 -12.25
CA THR A 4 4.25 38.21 -12.25
C THR A 4 4.66 37.89 -10.81
N LEU A 5 4.79 36.60 -10.50
CA LEU A 5 5.55 36.15 -9.32
C LEU A 5 6.68 35.25 -9.83
N ASN A 6 7.90 35.78 -9.74
CA ASN A 6 9.14 35.06 -9.97
C ASN A 6 9.21 33.85 -9.03
N MET A 7 9.14 32.65 -9.59
CA MET A 7 9.37 31.42 -8.86
C MET A 7 10.85 31.05 -8.97
N TYR A 8 11.50 30.98 -7.81
CA TYR A 8 12.92 30.68 -7.64
C TYR A 8 13.31 29.36 -8.30
N LYS A 9 14.33 29.41 -9.17
CA LYS A 9 15.09 28.24 -9.63
C LYS A 9 15.97 27.74 -8.49
N PHE A 10 15.71 26.55 -7.96
CA PHE A 10 16.71 25.78 -7.22
C PHE A 10 17.33 24.76 -8.17
N PHE A 11 18.53 25.07 -8.69
CA PHE A 11 19.46 24.07 -9.17
C PHE A 11 20.19 23.51 -7.95
N LYS A 12 20.04 22.22 -7.66
CA LYS A 12 20.96 21.52 -6.75
C LYS A 12 21.79 20.55 -7.58
N GLN A 13 22.97 21.03 -7.94
CA GLN A 13 24.06 20.28 -8.52
C GLN A 13 24.60 19.32 -7.43
N PHE A 14 24.37 18.03 -7.57
CA PHE A 14 25.04 17.03 -6.73
C PHE A 14 26.43 16.78 -7.31
N GLY A 15 27.40 17.59 -6.87
CA GLY A 15 28.81 17.26 -6.99
C GLY A 15 29.13 16.17 -5.98
N LEU A 16 29.39 14.95 -6.47
CA LEU A 16 30.16 13.96 -5.73
C LEU A 16 31.63 14.38 -5.83
N THR A 17 32.18 14.93 -4.76
CA THR A 17 33.63 15.07 -4.58
C THR A 17 34.06 14.34 -3.32
N ASP A 18 34.90 13.34 -3.59
CA ASP A 18 35.85 12.56 -2.80
C ASP A 18 35.73 12.33 -1.28
N SER A 19 36.01 11.04 -0.99
CA SER A 19 36.90 10.56 0.07
C SER A 19 36.28 10.14 1.42
N ALA A 20 36.31 8.81 1.60
CA ALA A 20 36.32 8.04 2.85
C ALA A 20 35.02 7.98 3.67
N ASN A 21 34.15 7.00 3.33
CA ASN A 21 33.42 6.10 4.25
C ASN A 21 32.30 5.34 3.52
N THR A 22 32.68 4.59 2.49
CA THR A 22 31.77 3.94 1.53
C THR A 22 31.24 2.56 1.99
N GLU A 23 31.02 2.34 3.28
CA GLU A 23 30.49 1.05 3.78
C GLU A 23 29.28 1.12 4.73
N VAL A 24 28.73 2.30 5.06
CA VAL A 24 27.65 2.41 6.08
C VAL A 24 26.29 2.90 5.55
N ARG A 25 26.10 3.13 4.24
CA ARG A 25 24.84 3.74 3.72
C ARG A 25 23.97 2.90 2.78
N LYS A 26 24.20 1.59 2.66
CA LYS A 26 23.32 0.69 1.88
C LYS A 26 22.12 0.13 2.67
N SER A 27 21.96 0.44 3.95
CA SER A 27 21.15 -0.40 4.86
C SER A 27 19.64 -0.10 4.96
N HIS A 28 19.07 0.94 4.32
CA HIS A 28 17.66 1.29 4.56
C HIS A 28 16.91 1.82 3.32
N LEU A 29 17.23 1.31 2.12
CA LEU A 29 16.45 1.60 0.92
C LEU A 29 15.34 0.55 0.77
N TYR A 30 14.08 0.98 0.76
CA TYR A 30 12.92 0.10 0.62
C TYR A 30 12.25 0.33 -0.72
N GLN A 31 11.83 -0.73 -1.41
CA GLN A 31 10.92 -0.56 -2.54
C GLN A 31 9.55 -0.14 -2.01
N VAL A 32 9.03 1.00 -2.48
CA VAL A 32 7.78 1.61 -1.97
C VAL A 32 6.65 1.65 -3.00
N SER A 33 6.89 1.10 -4.18
CA SER A 33 5.91 0.93 -5.25
C SER A 33 5.95 -0.48 -5.84
N SER A 34 5.03 -0.75 -6.75
CA SER A 34 5.12 -1.86 -7.70
C SER A 34 6.28 -1.68 -8.69
N ILE A 35 6.55 -2.74 -9.45
CA ILE A 35 7.49 -2.70 -10.57
C ILE A 35 6.69 -2.48 -11.86
N TYR A 36 7.05 -1.43 -12.58
CA TYR A 36 6.46 -1.03 -13.85
C TYR A 36 7.39 -1.43 -14.99
N ARG A 37 6.83 -1.82 -16.14
CA ARG A 37 7.61 -2.11 -17.34
C ARG A 37 7.44 -0.99 -18.36
N ALA A 38 8.56 -0.49 -18.84
CA ALA A 38 8.61 0.46 -19.94
C ALA A 38 9.30 -0.22 -21.12
N SER A 39 8.55 -0.42 -22.20
CA SER A 39 9.04 -1.12 -23.38
C SER A 39 9.74 -0.16 -24.35
N LYS A 40 10.60 -0.71 -25.19
CA LYS A 40 11.11 -0.03 -26.38
C LYS A 40 9.92 0.39 -27.25
N ASP A 41 9.77 1.69 -27.45
CA ASP A 41 8.76 2.29 -28.33
C ASP A 41 9.42 3.40 -29.15
N ASP A 42 9.14 3.44 -30.45
CA ASP A 42 9.64 4.45 -31.38
C ASP A 42 8.82 5.75 -31.32
N THR A 43 7.71 5.77 -30.58
CA THR A 43 6.86 6.95 -30.33
C THR A 43 7.10 7.52 -28.94
N ALA A 44 8.22 8.23 -28.77
CA ALA A 44 8.54 8.98 -27.55
C ALA A 44 7.78 10.31 -27.45
N PRO A 45 7.55 10.87 -26.24
CA PRO A 45 7.98 10.39 -24.93
C PRO A 45 7.00 9.44 -24.23
N LEU A 46 7.53 8.38 -23.60
CA LEU A 46 6.74 7.45 -22.78
C LEU A 46 6.57 8.02 -21.36
N THR A 47 5.35 7.97 -20.83
CA THR A 47 5.06 8.40 -19.46
C THR A 47 4.65 7.20 -18.62
N VAL A 48 5.32 7.02 -17.47
CA VAL A 48 5.00 5.99 -16.47
C VAL A 48 4.55 6.70 -15.20
N GLU A 49 3.36 6.35 -14.72
CA GLU A 49 2.83 6.83 -13.43
C GLU A 49 3.02 5.74 -12.38
N ILE A 50 3.82 6.04 -11.37
CA ILE A 50 4.22 5.12 -10.30
C ILE A 50 3.47 5.52 -9.04
N GLN A 51 2.54 4.68 -8.57
CA GLN A 51 1.86 4.89 -7.30
C GLN A 51 2.77 4.48 -6.14
N HIS A 52 2.63 5.15 -5.00
CA HIS A 52 3.29 4.74 -3.75
C HIS A 52 2.42 5.06 -2.55
N SER A 53 2.73 4.47 -1.39
CA SER A 53 2.02 4.72 -0.14
C SER A 53 2.77 5.59 0.87
N CYS A 54 3.99 6.06 0.57
CA CYS A 54 4.70 6.97 1.47
C CYS A 54 3.88 8.24 1.77
N LEU A 55 3.83 8.66 3.05
CA LEU A 55 3.21 9.92 3.44
C LEU A 55 4.17 11.09 3.16
N VAL A 56 3.97 11.78 2.04
CA VAL A 56 4.78 12.94 1.64
C VAL A 56 4.07 14.23 2.04
N ALA A 57 4.26 14.62 3.30
CA ALA A 57 3.67 15.84 3.88
C ALA A 57 4.67 16.54 4.82
N ARG A 58 4.36 17.78 5.23
CA ARG A 58 5.22 18.55 6.15
C ARG A 58 5.43 17.76 7.44
N GLY A 59 6.70 17.55 7.82
CA GLY A 59 7.09 16.78 9.01
C GLY A 59 7.47 15.33 8.72
N HIS A 60 7.30 14.87 7.48
CA HIS A 60 7.79 13.58 7.00
C HIS A 60 8.96 13.81 6.02
N GLU A 61 10.00 13.01 6.13
CA GLU A 61 11.30 13.19 5.47
C GLU A 61 11.64 12.06 4.50
N TRP A 62 10.62 11.39 3.95
CA TRP A 62 10.80 10.34 2.96
C TRP A 62 11.67 10.84 1.81
N LYS A 63 12.84 10.22 1.65
CA LYS A 63 13.70 10.44 0.49
C LYS A 63 13.35 9.37 -0.54
N ILE A 64 12.56 9.76 -1.53
CA ILE A 64 12.13 8.86 -2.59
C ILE A 64 13.00 9.08 -3.83
N CYS A 65 13.50 8.00 -4.42
CA CYS A 65 14.16 8.00 -5.71
C CYS A 65 13.52 6.96 -6.64
N VAL A 66 13.66 7.18 -7.94
CA VAL A 66 13.19 6.22 -8.95
C VAL A 66 14.40 5.49 -9.48
N GLN A 67 14.35 4.16 -9.43
CA GLN A 67 15.39 3.32 -9.97
C GLN A 67 14.86 2.48 -11.12
N CYS A 68 15.74 2.13 -12.05
CA CYS A 68 15.46 1.23 -13.15
C CYS A 68 16.52 0.13 -13.27
N ARG A 69 16.15 -0.92 -14.01
CA ARG A 69 17.06 -1.98 -14.45
C ARG A 69 16.62 -2.53 -15.80
N ALA A 70 17.50 -3.27 -16.47
CA ALA A 70 17.10 -3.98 -17.68
C ALA A 70 16.04 -5.05 -17.36
N THR A 71 15.07 -5.23 -18.26
CA THR A 71 14.08 -6.31 -18.10
C THR A 71 14.79 -7.67 -18.15
N LEU A 72 14.75 -8.41 -17.06
CA LEU A 72 15.34 -9.75 -16.96
C LEU A 72 14.39 -10.80 -17.53
N SER A 73 14.94 -11.73 -18.32
CA SER A 73 14.25 -12.95 -18.73
C SER A 73 13.91 -13.83 -17.52
N HIS A 74 12.98 -14.77 -17.69
CA HIS A 74 12.53 -15.64 -16.61
C HIS A 74 13.67 -16.52 -16.03
N GLN A 75 14.70 -16.86 -16.82
CA GLN A 75 15.86 -17.60 -16.34
C GLN A 75 16.82 -16.70 -15.55
N GLU A 76 17.05 -15.47 -16.00
CA GLU A 76 17.93 -14.50 -15.31
C GLU A 76 17.37 -14.04 -13.96
N ARG A 77 16.04 -14.00 -13.80
CA ARG A 77 15.41 -13.67 -12.50
C ARG A 77 15.74 -14.64 -11.37
N LYS A 78 16.10 -15.90 -11.68
CA LYS A 78 16.46 -16.91 -10.66
C LYS A 78 17.89 -16.76 -10.15
N THR A 79 18.75 -16.09 -10.91
CA THR A 79 20.18 -15.92 -10.63
C THR A 79 20.59 -14.48 -10.38
N ALA A 80 19.71 -13.51 -10.66
CA ALA A 80 19.97 -12.09 -10.47
C ALA A 80 20.01 -11.73 -8.97
N ASN A 81 21.11 -11.12 -8.55
CA ASN A 81 21.17 -10.43 -7.28
C ASN A 81 20.22 -9.22 -7.32
N SER A 82 19.62 -8.86 -6.18
CA SER A 82 18.74 -7.68 -6.05
C SER A 82 19.45 -6.34 -6.30
N SER A 83 20.74 -6.35 -6.66
CA SER A 83 21.66 -5.21 -6.71
C SER A 83 21.68 -4.40 -8.00
N ASP A 84 20.90 -4.77 -9.02
CA ASP A 84 21.02 -4.18 -10.36
C ASP A 84 20.19 -2.90 -10.57
N TRP A 85 19.44 -2.48 -9.56
CA TRP A 85 18.69 -1.24 -9.58
C TRP A 85 19.64 -0.03 -9.52
N ARG A 86 19.46 0.90 -10.44
CA ARG A 86 20.21 2.17 -10.53
C ARG A 86 19.27 3.33 -10.73
N GLU A 87 19.65 4.51 -10.27
CA GLU A 87 18.81 5.70 -10.42
C GLU A 87 18.49 5.96 -11.90
N VAL A 88 17.22 6.26 -12.20
CA VAL A 88 16.74 6.32 -13.58
C VAL A 88 17.48 7.40 -14.38
N THR A 89 17.82 8.52 -13.76
CA THR A 89 18.58 9.62 -14.38
C THR A 89 20.05 9.29 -14.60
N ASP A 90 20.63 8.34 -13.87
CA ASP A 90 21.99 7.87 -14.10
C ASP A 90 22.07 6.95 -15.33
N VAL A 91 21.01 6.17 -15.55
CA VAL A 91 20.90 5.24 -16.68
C VAL A 91 20.36 5.94 -17.93
N ILE A 92 19.47 6.91 -17.74
CA ILE A 92 18.74 7.64 -18.79
C ILE A 92 18.77 9.14 -18.42
N PRO A 93 19.84 9.88 -18.79
CA PRO A 93 20.03 11.26 -18.37
C PRO A 93 18.90 12.23 -18.75
N ASP A 94 18.21 11.95 -19.86
CA ASP A 94 17.09 12.78 -20.34
C ASP A 94 15.74 12.42 -19.71
N ALA A 95 15.70 11.44 -18.80
CA ALA A 95 14.49 11.10 -18.06
C ALA A 95 14.12 12.25 -17.12
N LYS A 96 12.81 12.54 -17.02
CA LYS A 96 12.26 13.50 -16.07
C LYS A 96 11.48 12.77 -15.01
N VAL A 97 11.74 13.07 -13.75
CA VAL A 97 11.05 12.51 -12.60
C VAL A 97 10.35 13.65 -11.87
N GLU A 98 9.03 13.60 -11.81
CA GLU A 98 8.19 14.54 -11.09
C GLU A 98 7.50 13.81 -9.94
N GLN A 99 7.84 14.16 -8.70
CA GLN A 99 7.19 13.62 -7.52
C GLN A 99 5.94 14.46 -7.19
N LYS A 100 4.77 13.82 -7.25
CA LYS A 100 3.51 14.35 -6.73
C LYS A 100 3.27 13.79 -5.32
N HIS A 101 2.09 14.06 -4.76
CA HIS A 101 1.76 13.64 -3.40
C HIS A 101 1.66 12.13 -3.23
N ASN A 102 0.95 11.44 -4.15
CA ASN A 102 0.70 10.00 -4.09
C ASN A 102 1.40 9.21 -5.19
N ASP A 103 1.89 9.92 -6.20
CA ASP A 103 2.35 9.33 -7.44
C ASP A 103 3.66 10.00 -7.88
N ILE A 104 4.47 9.26 -8.62
CA ILE A 104 5.67 9.77 -9.28
C ILE A 104 5.47 9.59 -10.78
N VAL A 105 5.57 10.69 -11.51
CA VAL A 105 5.49 10.69 -12.97
C VAL A 105 6.89 10.64 -13.52
N VAL A 106 7.18 9.60 -14.30
CA VAL A 106 8.47 9.41 -14.97
C VAL A 106 8.23 9.56 -16.47
N THR A 107 8.79 10.61 -17.06
CA THR A 107 8.81 10.80 -18.52
C THR A 107 10.14 10.31 -19.06
N LEU A 108 10.09 9.34 -19.96
CA LEU A 108 11.25 8.70 -20.57
C LEU A 108 11.40 9.16 -22.02
N PRO A 109 12.65 9.39 -22.48
CA PRO A 109 12.94 9.52 -23.91
C PRO A 109 12.72 8.18 -24.62
N GLN A 110 13.00 8.14 -25.92
CA GLN A 110 12.99 6.89 -26.68
C GLN A 110 13.92 5.87 -26.02
N LEU A 111 13.39 4.68 -25.76
CA LEU A 111 14.13 3.61 -25.10
C LEU A 111 14.77 2.68 -26.14
N ASN A 112 16.04 2.35 -25.95
CA ASN A 112 16.74 1.39 -26.82
C ASN A 112 16.50 -0.07 -26.42
N LYS A 113 15.92 -0.30 -25.23
CA LYS A 113 15.63 -1.61 -24.64
C LYS A 113 14.52 -1.50 -23.61
N ASP A 114 13.85 -2.60 -23.34
CA ASP A 114 12.86 -2.69 -22.27
C ASP A 114 13.55 -2.56 -20.89
N ILE A 115 12.90 -1.81 -20.01
CA ILE A 115 13.34 -1.60 -18.64
C ILE A 115 12.22 -1.85 -17.64
N GLU A 116 12.62 -2.22 -16.43
CA GLU A 116 11.77 -2.21 -15.24
C GLU A 116 12.08 -0.97 -14.42
N ILE A 117 11.05 -0.33 -13.85
CA ILE A 117 11.13 0.91 -13.08
C ILE A 117 10.33 0.73 -11.78
N ALA A 118 10.87 1.22 -10.66
CA ALA A 118 10.18 1.27 -9.39
C ALA A 118 10.66 2.46 -8.55
N ALA A 119 9.81 2.91 -7.63
CA ALA A 119 10.17 3.89 -6.62
C ALA A 119 10.73 3.18 -5.37
N PHE A 120 11.78 3.79 -4.83
CA PHE A 120 12.44 3.37 -3.61
C PHE A 120 12.50 4.52 -2.62
N GLY A 121 12.27 4.24 -1.35
CA GLY A 121 12.22 5.23 -0.28
C GLY A 121 13.20 4.92 0.84
N ILE A 122 13.83 5.96 1.37
CA ILE A 122 14.53 5.92 2.67
C ILE A 122 13.66 6.72 3.65
N PRO A 123 13.05 6.06 4.65
CA PRO A 123 12.27 6.75 5.66
C PRO A 123 13.17 7.48 6.66
N GLY A 124 12.71 8.63 7.15
CA GLY A 124 13.13 9.24 8.40
C GLY A 124 12.59 8.49 9.63
N THR A 125 12.86 9.01 10.82
CA THR A 125 12.53 8.34 12.09
C THR A 125 11.06 8.40 12.48
N VAL A 126 10.32 9.38 11.95
CA VAL A 126 8.89 9.61 12.25
C VAL A 126 8.00 9.42 11.02
N ASP A 127 8.54 8.82 9.98
CA ASP A 127 7.85 8.64 8.72
C ASP A 127 6.76 7.57 8.81
N GLN A 128 5.69 7.82 8.06
CA GLN A 128 4.52 6.96 7.99
C GLN A 128 4.22 6.55 6.54
N LYS A 129 3.53 5.43 6.39
CA LYS A 129 2.85 5.02 5.16
C LYS A 129 1.35 5.27 5.29
N ARG A 130 0.73 5.62 4.18
CA ARG A 130 -0.72 5.66 3.98
C ARG A 130 -1.21 4.25 3.69
N MET A 131 -2.06 3.72 4.55
CA MET A 131 -2.69 2.43 4.35
C MET A 131 -4.21 2.57 4.36
N LYS A 132 -4.90 1.58 3.83
CA LYS A 132 -6.35 1.47 3.84
C LYS A 132 -6.78 0.18 4.53
N MET A 133 -7.74 0.29 5.42
CA MET A 133 -8.47 -0.83 5.97
C MET A 133 -9.54 -1.27 4.96
N ALA A 134 -9.51 -2.55 4.57
CA ALA A 134 -10.47 -3.17 3.68
C ALA A 134 -11.09 -4.41 4.33
N ILE A 135 -12.42 -4.54 4.28
CA ILE A 135 -13.13 -5.61 5.00
C ILE A 135 -13.87 -6.50 4.00
N PHE A 136 -13.51 -7.77 3.99
CA PHE A 136 -14.05 -8.77 3.07
C PHE A 136 -14.77 -9.89 3.83
N GLY A 137 -15.78 -10.46 3.18
CA GLY A 137 -16.46 -11.65 3.67
C GLY A 137 -17.49 -12.16 2.68
N LYS A 138 -18.01 -13.37 2.92
CA LYS A 138 -19.15 -13.89 2.16
C LYS A 138 -20.42 -13.14 2.52
N LYS A 139 -21.45 -13.25 1.69
CA LYS A 139 -22.80 -12.88 2.14
C LYS A 139 -23.16 -13.69 3.38
N PRO A 140 -23.62 -13.06 4.47
CA PRO A 140 -23.96 -13.78 5.68
C PRO A 140 -25.23 -14.60 5.51
N THR A 141 -25.27 -15.77 6.15
CA THR A 141 -26.42 -16.68 6.12
C THR A 141 -26.93 -16.88 7.54
N GLN A 142 -28.24 -16.81 7.73
CA GLN A 142 -28.83 -16.90 9.05
C GLN A 142 -28.45 -18.21 9.76
N GLY A 143 -28.03 -18.09 11.02
CA GLY A 143 -27.68 -19.22 11.88
C GLY A 143 -26.30 -19.82 11.62
N ARG A 144 -25.50 -19.22 10.72
CA ARG A 144 -24.08 -19.56 10.52
C ARG A 144 -23.17 -18.45 11.03
N ASP A 145 -22.00 -18.84 11.50
CA ASP A 145 -20.92 -17.91 11.82
C ASP A 145 -20.51 -17.13 10.57
N TRP A 146 -20.38 -15.81 10.69
CA TRP A 146 -19.97 -14.94 9.60
C TRP A 146 -18.48 -14.57 9.75
N LYS A 147 -17.67 -14.96 8.77
CA LYS A 147 -16.22 -14.74 8.78
C LYS A 147 -15.88 -13.48 8.00
N LEU A 148 -15.23 -12.55 8.68
CA LEU A 148 -14.72 -11.30 8.15
C LEU A 148 -13.20 -11.36 8.10
N LYS A 149 -12.60 -10.89 7.01
CA LYS A 149 -11.17 -10.59 6.91
C LYS A 149 -10.97 -9.10 6.83
N VAL A 150 -10.19 -8.55 7.76
CA VAL A 150 -9.83 -7.13 7.78
C VAL A 150 -8.39 -7.01 7.34
N TYR A 151 -8.18 -6.48 6.14
CA TYR A 151 -6.88 -6.24 5.53
C TYR A 151 -6.40 -4.82 5.82
N LEU A 152 -5.08 -4.65 5.95
CA LEU A 152 -4.40 -3.37 5.78
C LEU A 152 -3.60 -3.42 4.48
N ILE A 153 -4.00 -2.60 3.52
CA ILE A 153 -3.39 -2.53 2.20
C ILE A 153 -2.70 -1.18 2.00
N ASP A 154 -1.70 -1.13 1.13
CA ASP A 154 -1.13 0.15 0.70
C ASP A 154 -2.23 1.03 0.07
N ASP A 155 -2.16 2.34 0.32
CA ASP A 155 -3.11 3.30 -0.26
C ASP A 155 -2.81 3.55 -1.75
N SER A 156 -3.16 2.58 -2.58
CA SER A 156 -3.07 2.64 -4.04
C SER A 156 -4.11 1.75 -4.73
N THR A 157 -4.28 1.97 -6.03
CA THR A 157 -5.25 1.23 -6.85
C THR A 157 -4.79 -0.21 -7.03
N THR A 158 -3.52 -0.43 -7.35
CA THR A 158 -2.95 -1.77 -7.58
C THR A 158 -3.05 -2.65 -6.33
N ALA A 159 -2.79 -2.11 -5.14
CA ALA A 159 -2.92 -2.87 -3.89
C ALA A 159 -4.37 -3.32 -3.64
N PHE A 160 -5.33 -2.43 -3.91
CA PHE A 160 -6.75 -2.71 -3.76
C PHE A 160 -7.23 -3.78 -4.75
N GLU A 161 -6.92 -3.64 -6.03
CA GLU A 161 -7.29 -4.60 -7.08
C GLU A 161 -6.74 -6.01 -6.78
N ASN A 162 -5.47 -6.11 -6.37
CA ASN A 162 -4.84 -7.39 -6.04
C ASN A 162 -5.56 -8.14 -4.91
N VAL A 163 -6.07 -7.42 -3.90
CA VAL A 163 -6.81 -8.03 -2.79
C VAL A 163 -8.25 -8.34 -3.18
N CYS A 164 -8.89 -7.50 -3.99
CA CYS A 164 -10.20 -7.79 -4.56
C CYS A 164 -10.18 -9.07 -5.39
N ASP A 165 -9.28 -9.18 -6.37
CA ASP A 165 -9.14 -10.38 -7.21
C ASP A 165 -8.93 -11.65 -6.37
N LYS A 166 -8.09 -11.55 -5.34
CA LYS A 166 -7.83 -12.66 -4.43
C LYS A 166 -9.08 -13.05 -3.66
N GLU A 167 -9.78 -12.11 -3.03
CA GLU A 167 -10.94 -12.42 -2.19
C GLU A 167 -12.16 -12.83 -3.02
N GLU A 168 -12.35 -12.28 -4.21
CA GLU A 168 -13.36 -12.72 -5.17
C GLU A 168 -13.14 -14.17 -5.60
N SER A 169 -11.89 -14.57 -5.85
CA SER A 169 -11.56 -15.98 -6.15
C SER A 169 -11.90 -16.95 -5.01
N LEU A 170 -12.05 -16.43 -3.78
CA LEU A 170 -12.48 -17.18 -2.58
C LEU A 170 -14.00 -17.08 -2.32
N GLY A 171 -14.72 -16.35 -3.17
CA GLY A 171 -16.15 -16.07 -3.08
C GLY A 171 -16.50 -15.05 -1.99
N ASN A 172 -15.57 -14.20 -1.59
CA ASN A 172 -15.80 -13.08 -0.68
C ASN A 172 -16.03 -11.80 -1.48
N ASN A 173 -16.71 -10.83 -0.87
CA ASN A 173 -16.94 -9.50 -1.44
C ASN A 173 -16.41 -8.45 -0.47
N LEU A 174 -16.05 -7.27 -1.00
CA LEU A 174 -15.84 -6.09 -0.17
C LEU A 174 -17.16 -5.70 0.49
N LEU A 175 -17.15 -5.48 1.81
CA LEU A 175 -18.36 -5.29 2.59
C LEU A 175 -18.64 -3.83 2.95
N THR A 176 -17.63 -2.96 2.86
CA THR A 176 -17.75 -1.55 3.23
C THR A 176 -16.70 -0.70 2.51
N THR A 177 -16.81 0.62 2.63
CA THR A 177 -15.82 1.57 2.10
C THR A 177 -14.48 1.44 2.81
N LEU A 178 -13.41 1.71 2.07
CA LEU A 178 -12.06 1.75 2.60
C LEU A 178 -11.90 2.90 3.61
N ALA A 179 -11.18 2.64 4.71
CA ALA A 179 -10.86 3.66 5.72
C ALA A 179 -9.34 3.86 5.81
N GLY A 180 -8.87 5.10 5.73
CA GLY A 180 -7.43 5.42 5.73
C GLY A 180 -6.81 5.38 7.12
N LEU A 181 -5.60 4.82 7.23
CA LEU A 181 -4.80 4.73 8.44
C LEU A 181 -3.33 5.07 8.14
N PHE A 182 -2.68 5.86 8.99
CA PHE A 182 -1.24 6.12 8.91
C PHE A 182 -0.45 5.15 9.79
N VAL A 183 0.46 4.40 9.18
CA VAL A 183 1.26 3.37 9.85
C VAL A 183 2.73 3.80 9.91
N SER A 184 3.32 3.79 11.10
CA SER A 184 4.75 4.10 11.31
C SER A 184 5.61 2.83 11.32
N ASN A 185 6.89 2.97 10.99
CA ASN A 185 7.87 1.89 11.14
C ASN A 185 8.22 1.69 12.62
N SER A 186 7.43 0.91 13.33
CA SER A 186 7.58 0.70 14.77
C SER A 186 7.34 -0.76 15.14
N ASN A 187 7.60 -1.09 16.41
CA ASN A 187 7.20 -2.36 17.00
C ASN A 187 5.79 -2.29 17.63
N GLU A 188 5.09 -1.17 17.50
CA GLU A 188 3.73 -1.05 18.01
C GLU A 188 2.77 -1.91 17.18
N GLU A 189 1.76 -2.47 17.83
CA GLU A 189 0.71 -3.23 17.16
C GLU A 189 -0.37 -2.28 16.62
N ILE A 190 -0.85 -2.59 15.43
CA ILE A 190 -2.06 -2.00 14.86
C ILE A 190 -3.24 -2.75 15.45
N ARG A 191 -4.08 -2.06 16.21
CA ARG A 191 -5.25 -2.65 16.87
C ARG A 191 -6.47 -2.54 15.97
N ILE A 192 -7.12 -3.67 15.67
CA ILE A 192 -8.39 -3.77 14.97
C ILE A 192 -9.47 -4.14 15.99
N GLU A 193 -10.39 -3.24 16.25
CA GLU A 193 -11.45 -3.40 17.24
C GLU A 193 -12.83 -3.34 16.58
N ILE A 194 -13.73 -4.22 17.00
CA ILE A 194 -15.13 -4.22 16.59
C ILE A 194 -16.02 -3.78 17.76
N ASN A 195 -16.62 -2.60 17.62
CA ASN A 195 -17.41 -1.95 18.66
C ASN A 195 -18.26 -0.81 18.05
N PRO A 196 -19.54 -0.63 18.46
CA PRO A 196 -20.37 -1.53 19.25
C PRO A 196 -20.77 -2.79 18.49
N ILE A 197 -21.09 -3.85 19.24
CA ILE A 197 -21.78 -5.04 18.70
C ILE A 197 -23.19 -5.02 19.25
N GLU A 198 -24.17 -5.01 18.36
CA GLU A 198 -25.57 -5.01 18.76
C GLU A 198 -25.99 -6.26 19.55
N PRO A 199 -26.95 -6.16 20.48
CA PRO A 199 -27.52 -7.31 21.15
C PRO A 199 -28.00 -8.37 20.16
N GLY A 200 -27.78 -9.65 20.46
CA GLY A 200 -28.10 -10.77 19.56
C GLY A 200 -26.94 -11.23 18.69
N TRP A 201 -25.79 -10.54 18.76
CA TRP A 201 -24.55 -10.91 18.10
C TRP A 201 -23.39 -10.96 19.11
N LYS A 202 -22.35 -11.73 18.81
CA LYS A 202 -21.08 -11.68 19.54
C LYS A 202 -19.92 -11.98 18.61
N VAL A 203 -18.73 -11.52 18.98
CA VAL A 203 -17.49 -11.97 18.34
C VAL A 203 -17.04 -13.26 19.00
N LYS A 204 -16.68 -14.25 18.18
CA LYS A 204 -16.02 -15.46 18.65
C LYS A 204 -14.60 -15.10 19.09
N GLY A 205 -14.31 -15.22 20.39
CA GLY A 205 -13.00 -14.86 20.94
C GLY A 205 -12.88 -13.35 21.23
N ASN A 206 -11.72 -12.78 20.91
CA ASN A 206 -11.40 -11.40 21.28
C ASN A 206 -11.99 -10.38 20.30
N LYS A 207 -12.62 -9.32 20.84
CA LYS A 207 -13.12 -8.17 20.05
C LYS A 207 -12.01 -7.27 19.50
N VAL A 208 -10.80 -7.41 20.05
CA VAL A 208 -9.60 -6.71 19.59
C VAL A 208 -8.68 -7.76 18.97
N GLN A 209 -8.33 -7.54 17.71
CA GLN A 209 -7.31 -8.27 16.97
C GLN A 209 -6.13 -7.34 16.72
N THR A 210 -4.96 -7.90 16.46
CA THR A 210 -3.75 -7.12 16.20
C THR A 210 -3.08 -7.53 14.90
N ILE A 211 -2.48 -6.55 14.23
CA ILE A 211 -1.59 -6.71 13.09
C ILE A 211 -0.26 -6.05 13.48
N THR A 212 0.88 -6.67 13.18
CA THR A 212 2.16 -6.04 13.49
C THR A 212 2.39 -4.86 12.54
N ALA A 213 2.85 -3.71 13.06
CA ALA A 213 3.18 -2.58 12.20
C ALA A 213 4.33 -2.90 11.23
N LYS A 214 5.22 -3.84 11.57
CA LYS A 214 6.28 -4.30 10.68
C LYS A 214 5.75 -5.03 9.44
N ASP A 215 4.78 -5.94 9.60
CA ASP A 215 4.20 -6.65 8.45
C ASP A 215 3.49 -5.68 7.51
N ALA A 216 2.79 -4.69 8.07
CA ALA A 216 2.12 -3.62 7.33
C ALA A 216 3.13 -2.65 6.67
N TRP A 217 4.22 -2.33 7.35
CA TRP A 217 5.26 -1.45 6.81
C TRP A 217 5.97 -2.07 5.61
N HIS A 218 6.30 -3.36 5.70
CA HIS A 218 7.04 -4.09 4.68
C HIS A 218 6.18 -4.71 3.57
N SER A 219 4.85 -4.52 3.60
CA SER A 219 4.01 -4.92 2.49
C SER A 219 4.39 -4.15 1.23
N LEU A 220 4.58 -4.88 0.14
CA LEU A 220 4.75 -4.31 -1.19
C LEU A 220 3.39 -4.05 -1.80
N GLU A 221 3.28 -2.98 -2.58
CA GLU A 221 2.05 -2.57 -3.24
C GLU A 221 1.43 -3.67 -4.12
N ASN A 222 2.25 -4.46 -4.81
CA ASN A 222 1.81 -5.57 -5.65
C ASN A 222 1.68 -6.91 -4.90
N SER A 223 1.74 -6.90 -3.57
CA SER A 223 1.63 -8.10 -2.75
C SER A 223 0.21 -8.68 -2.81
N LYS A 224 0.11 -10.01 -2.88
CA LYS A 224 -1.16 -10.73 -2.61
C LYS A 224 -1.28 -11.14 -1.13
N GLY A 225 -0.23 -10.90 -0.35
CA GLY A 225 -0.08 -11.30 1.04
C GLY A 225 -0.12 -10.12 2.01
N PHE A 226 -0.98 -9.12 1.77
CA PHE A 226 -1.17 -8.03 2.73
C PHE A 226 -1.59 -8.59 4.11
N PRO A 227 -1.10 -7.97 5.20
CA PRO A 227 -1.45 -8.41 6.54
C PRO A 227 -2.95 -8.21 6.78
N HIS A 228 -3.53 -9.18 7.48
CA HIS A 228 -4.94 -9.15 7.83
C HIS A 228 -5.18 -9.94 9.11
N CYS A 229 -6.28 -9.62 9.78
CA CYS A 229 -6.83 -10.45 10.85
C CYS A 229 -8.21 -11.00 10.44
N GLN A 230 -8.63 -12.08 11.10
CA GLN A 230 -9.96 -12.65 10.91
C GLN A 230 -10.83 -12.38 12.13
N ILE A 231 -12.03 -11.86 11.90
CA ILE A 231 -13.07 -11.68 12.91
C ILE A 231 -14.22 -12.63 12.58
N ILE A 232 -14.72 -13.34 13.57
CA ILE A 232 -15.86 -14.25 13.39
C ILE A 232 -17.04 -13.72 14.21
N ILE A 233 -18.14 -13.43 13.54
CA ILE A 233 -19.39 -12.99 14.16
C ILE A 233 -20.30 -14.20 14.34
N GLU A 234 -20.76 -14.42 15.57
CA GLU A 234 -21.69 -15.48 15.93
C GLU A 234 -23.08 -14.91 16.18
N HIS A 235 -24.08 -15.62 15.67
CA HIS A 235 -25.48 -15.27 15.84
C HIS A 235 -26.01 -15.84 17.16
N VAL A 236 -26.25 -14.97 18.14
CA VAL A 236 -26.78 -15.37 19.46
C VAL A 236 -28.30 -15.44 19.42
N ASN A 237 -28.95 -14.41 18.88
CA ASN A 237 -30.41 -14.40 18.72
C ASN A 237 -30.80 -14.65 17.27
N LYS A 238 -31.11 -15.91 16.95
CA LYS A 238 -31.47 -16.34 15.59
C LYS A 238 -32.64 -15.59 14.96
N SER A 239 -33.48 -14.87 15.72
CA SER A 239 -34.58 -14.08 15.15
C SER A 239 -34.11 -12.79 14.47
N LYS A 240 -32.88 -12.33 14.75
CA LYS A 240 -32.32 -11.15 14.10
C LYS A 240 -31.81 -11.48 12.70
N GLN A 241 -31.87 -10.50 11.80
CA GLN A 241 -31.38 -10.65 10.43
C GLN A 241 -30.41 -9.54 10.08
N ALA A 242 -30.64 -8.33 10.60
CA ALA A 242 -29.76 -7.22 10.40
C ALA A 242 -28.62 -7.24 11.43
N PHE A 243 -27.42 -6.94 10.95
CA PHE A 243 -26.20 -6.77 11.72
C PHE A 243 -25.60 -5.41 11.40
N PHE A 244 -25.28 -4.65 12.46
CA PHE A 244 -24.61 -3.37 12.39
C PHE A 244 -23.45 -3.37 13.40
N CYS A 245 -22.26 -2.93 12.97
CA CYS A 245 -21.16 -2.67 13.88
C CYS A 245 -20.21 -1.59 13.35
N GLY A 246 -19.51 -0.93 14.27
CA GLY A 246 -18.32 -0.16 13.96
C GLY A 246 -17.09 -1.07 13.95
N ILE A 247 -16.17 -0.81 13.02
CA ILE A 247 -14.84 -1.42 13.01
C ILE A 247 -13.81 -0.29 12.96
N THR A 248 -12.88 -0.34 13.91
CA THR A 248 -11.87 0.66 14.16
C THR A 248 -10.49 0.04 13.99
N ALA A 249 -9.63 0.65 13.18
CA ALA A 249 -8.20 0.40 13.19
C ALA A 249 -7.49 1.56 13.90
N SER A 250 -6.50 1.28 14.74
CA SER A 250 -5.71 2.32 15.43
C SER A 250 -4.23 1.97 15.49
N HIS A 251 -3.39 2.98 15.30
CA HIS A 251 -1.93 2.87 15.35
C HIS A 251 -1.31 4.19 15.83
N GLY A 252 -0.55 4.15 16.93
CA GLY A 252 -0.04 5.35 17.58
C GLY A 252 -1.18 6.32 17.94
N ARG A 253 -1.22 7.48 17.29
CA ARG A 253 -2.27 8.52 17.48
C ARG A 253 -3.33 8.55 16.37
N ASP A 254 -3.17 7.70 15.35
CA ASP A 254 -4.06 7.69 14.20
C ASP A 254 -5.13 6.61 14.34
N GLN A 255 -6.30 6.86 13.77
CA GLN A 255 -7.44 5.96 13.83
C GLN A 255 -8.27 6.04 12.55
N ALA A 256 -8.63 4.87 12.03
CA ALA A 256 -9.54 4.71 10.91
C ALA A 256 -10.82 4.03 11.40
N ASN A 257 -11.98 4.52 10.97
CA ASN A 257 -13.27 3.94 11.36
C ASN A 257 -14.10 3.65 10.12
N THR A 258 -14.83 2.53 10.14
CA THR A 258 -15.84 2.20 9.15
C THR A 258 -17.02 1.51 9.82
N GLU A 259 -18.16 1.55 9.16
CA GLU A 259 -19.38 0.86 9.59
C GLU A 259 -19.62 -0.34 8.69
N LEU A 260 -20.09 -1.43 9.29
CA LEU A 260 -20.45 -2.65 8.61
C LEU A 260 -21.94 -2.90 8.79
N VAL A 261 -22.64 -3.03 7.67
CA VAL A 261 -24.08 -3.32 7.61
C VAL A 261 -24.29 -4.57 6.80
N ALA A 262 -25.00 -5.55 7.34
CA ALA A 262 -25.37 -6.74 6.59
C ALA A 262 -26.72 -7.32 6.99
N TYR A 263 -27.36 -7.96 6.03
CA TYR A 263 -28.61 -8.72 6.22
C TYR A 263 -28.33 -10.19 5.99
N PHE A 264 -28.65 -11.02 6.98
CA PHE A 264 -28.44 -12.46 6.96
C PHE A 264 -29.57 -13.13 6.18
N GLU A 265 -29.22 -13.76 5.06
CA GLU A 265 -30.19 -14.43 4.19
C GLU A 265 -30.87 -15.60 4.93
N HIS A 266 -32.20 -15.67 4.81
CA HIS A 266 -32.96 -16.82 5.26
C HIS A 266 -32.59 -18.05 4.42
N VAL A 267 -32.19 -19.12 5.09
CA VAL A 267 -32.19 -20.44 4.47
C VAL A 267 -33.63 -20.91 4.58
N GLY A 268 -34.40 -20.83 3.48
CA GLY A 268 -35.67 -21.54 3.38
C GLY A 268 -35.42 -23.03 3.68
N LEU A 269 -36.20 -23.59 4.61
CA LEU A 269 -36.20 -25.02 4.90
C LEU A 269 -36.62 -25.81 3.65
#